data_AF-A0A518AGV4-F1
#
_entry.id   AF-A0A518AGV4-F1
#
_cell.length_a   1.000
_cell.length_b   1.000
_cell.length_c   1.000
_cell.angle_alpha   90.00
_cell.angle_beta   90.00
_cell.angle_gamma   90.00
#
_symmetry.space_group_name_H-M   'P 1'
#
loop_
_entity.id
_entity.type
_entity.pdbx_description
1 polymer ?
#
loop_
_entity_poly.entity_id
_entity_poly.type
_entity_poly.pdbx_seq_one_letter_code
_entity_poly.pdbx_strand_id
1 'polypeptide(L)'
;MAEPATREEKILDAESSLKELAEIDANRLARTEDLSKSINFAESVPAFDEMLHICKELAGRDLKRLTSQQADRIRNACKTLQSLVDKVQTFDLNQDKPLDACNQIIQEIDTAYDSVAENLLLPLAFTATQATDFTKIEREAKGFHATMKSQSEDMQKSLNKVKHEAAQALEAVKEQAAEAGVSTSAVIFEQACASHKENAGKWFIATVAVLAMTLLASSGLLVISFYYTPTTVPEAIQFVVAKLFVLSTLSYGVFWCAKQYKAERHNQTVNQHRADALKTFRAFVEGSTDTQIRDAILVQAAQAAFIGRPTGYDGPDGDSPTIVPILEPLTRTVTKEIPAHS
;
A
#
# COMPACT_ATOMS: atom_id res chain seq x y z
N MET A 1 36.29 -36.80 68.67
CA MET A 1 36.68 -35.60 67.90
C MET A 1 36.09 -35.77 66.52
N ALA A 2 35.15 -34.91 66.11
CA ALA A 2 34.52 -35.01 64.79
C ALA A 2 35.51 -34.56 63.69
N GLU A 3 35.52 -35.28 62.58
CA GLU A 3 36.35 -35.01 61.41
C GLU A 3 35.92 -33.68 60.74
N PRO A 4 36.85 -32.82 60.26
CA PRO A 4 36.48 -31.53 59.70
C PRO A 4 35.69 -31.70 58.39
N ALA A 5 34.44 -31.20 58.38
CA ALA A 5 33.52 -31.28 57.23
C ALA A 5 34.17 -30.82 55.91
N THR A 6 33.95 -31.59 54.85
CA THR A 6 34.54 -31.33 53.53
C THR A 6 33.91 -30.10 52.87
N ARG A 7 34.62 -29.44 51.95
CA ARG A 7 34.11 -28.25 51.25
C ARG A 7 32.78 -28.50 50.52
N GLU A 8 32.62 -29.68 49.93
CA GLU A 8 31.41 -30.06 49.19
C GLU A 8 30.22 -30.24 50.13
N GLU A 9 30.42 -30.89 51.26
CA GLU A 9 29.42 -31.03 52.33
C GLU A 9 28.95 -29.66 52.84
N LYS A 10 29.88 -28.72 53.06
CA LYS A 10 29.56 -27.35 53.48
C LYS A 10 28.74 -26.56 52.45
N ILE A 11 28.92 -26.83 51.16
CA ILE A 11 28.16 -26.19 50.07
C ILE A 11 26.76 -26.80 49.99
N LEU A 12 26.64 -28.13 50.08
CA LEU A 12 25.36 -28.83 50.10
C LEU A 12 24.49 -28.41 51.30
N ASP A 13 25.10 -28.28 52.48
CA ASP A 13 24.44 -27.76 53.67
C ASP A 13 23.89 -26.35 53.44
N ALA A 14 24.72 -25.47 52.87
CA ALA A 14 24.33 -24.09 52.56
C ALA A 14 23.19 -24.05 51.53
N GLU A 15 23.22 -24.91 50.50
CA GLU A 15 22.13 -25.04 49.52
C GLU A 15 20.83 -25.53 50.16
N SER A 16 20.89 -26.49 51.10
CA SER A 16 19.71 -26.98 51.82
C SER A 16 19.09 -25.86 52.65
N SER A 17 19.91 -25.17 53.48
CA SER A 17 19.42 -24.09 54.33
C SER A 17 18.85 -22.92 53.52
N LEU A 18 19.45 -22.59 52.37
CA LEU A 18 18.91 -21.55 51.48
C LEU A 18 17.55 -21.94 50.89
N LYS A 19 17.35 -23.21 50.51
CA LYS A 19 16.08 -23.69 49.98
C LYS A 19 14.98 -23.68 51.04
N GLU A 20 15.29 -24.17 52.24
CA GLU A 20 14.35 -24.17 53.36
C GLU A 20 13.87 -22.75 53.70
N LEU A 21 14.79 -21.78 53.74
CA LEU A 21 14.45 -20.38 53.98
C LEU A 21 13.75 -19.73 52.78
N ALA A 22 14.08 -20.12 51.56
CA ALA A 22 13.45 -19.58 50.34
C ALA A 22 11.95 -19.93 50.24
N GLU A 23 11.49 -20.99 50.90
CA GLU A 23 10.09 -21.40 50.93
C GLU A 23 9.25 -20.61 51.96
N ILE A 24 9.89 -19.83 52.84
CA ILE A 24 9.21 -19.06 53.87
C ILE A 24 8.58 -17.79 53.27
N ASP A 25 7.31 -17.56 53.60
CA ASP A 25 6.58 -16.35 53.25
C ASP A 25 6.72 -15.31 54.38
N ALA A 26 7.38 -14.19 54.09
CA ALA A 26 7.62 -13.10 55.04
C ALA A 26 6.31 -12.53 55.61
N ASN A 27 5.23 -12.52 54.84
CA ASN A 27 3.94 -11.97 55.29
C ASN A 27 3.31 -12.81 56.41
N ARG A 28 3.57 -14.12 56.42
CA ARG A 28 3.07 -15.02 57.47
C ARG A 28 3.79 -14.79 58.81
N LEU A 29 4.98 -14.20 58.79
CA LEU A 29 5.74 -13.87 60.00
C LEU A 29 5.19 -12.66 60.75
N ALA A 30 4.30 -11.86 60.13
CA ALA A 30 3.63 -10.75 60.80
C ALA A 30 2.78 -11.20 62.00
N ARG A 31 2.26 -12.44 61.95
CA ARG A 31 1.37 -13.07 62.96
C ARG A 31 0.22 -12.19 63.43
N THR A 32 -0.33 -11.37 62.54
CA THR A 32 -1.43 -10.43 62.83
C THR A 32 -2.78 -11.11 63.06
N GLU A 33 -2.93 -12.36 62.63
CA GLU A 33 -4.14 -13.18 62.84
C GLU A 33 -4.12 -13.93 64.18
N ASP A 34 -2.94 -14.37 64.63
CA ASP A 34 -2.77 -15.20 65.84
C ASP A 34 -2.49 -14.37 67.10
N LEU A 35 -1.92 -13.16 66.95
CA LEU A 35 -1.55 -12.28 68.05
C LEU A 35 -2.52 -11.09 68.17
N SER A 36 -2.45 -10.37 69.30
CA SER A 36 -3.30 -9.20 69.52
C SER A 36 -2.97 -8.04 68.57
N LYS A 37 -3.95 -7.17 68.28
CA LYS A 37 -3.74 -5.98 67.41
C LYS A 37 -2.62 -5.06 67.88
N SER A 38 -2.24 -5.10 69.16
CA SER A 38 -1.19 -4.26 69.76
C SER A 38 0.16 -4.95 69.95
N ILE A 39 0.26 -6.27 69.76
CA ILE A 39 1.50 -7.05 69.94
C ILE A 39 1.60 -8.00 68.76
N ASN A 40 2.35 -7.63 67.71
CA ASN A 40 2.57 -8.41 66.51
C ASN A 40 3.92 -8.03 65.86
N PHE A 41 4.32 -8.76 64.82
CA PHE A 41 5.61 -8.58 64.14
C PHE A 41 5.48 -7.89 62.78
N ALA A 42 4.38 -7.16 62.53
CA ALA A 42 4.15 -6.51 61.24
C ALA A 42 5.26 -5.52 60.86
N GLU A 43 5.87 -4.87 61.86
CA GLU A 43 6.96 -3.91 61.68
C GLU A 43 8.25 -4.55 61.14
N SER A 44 8.51 -5.82 61.46
CA SER A 44 9.71 -6.55 61.03
C SER A 44 9.55 -7.28 59.68
N VAL A 45 8.34 -7.27 59.09
CA VAL A 45 8.08 -7.94 57.80
C VAL A 45 8.97 -7.43 56.67
N PRO A 46 9.19 -6.11 56.50
CA PRO A 46 10.08 -5.61 55.44
C PRO A 46 11.51 -6.14 55.57
N ALA A 47 12.06 -6.18 56.78
CA ALA A 47 13.41 -6.69 57.04
C ALA A 47 13.50 -8.19 56.72
N PHE A 48 12.49 -8.99 57.09
CA PHE A 48 12.43 -10.40 56.73
C PHE A 48 12.27 -10.62 55.22
N ASP A 49 11.45 -9.83 54.54
CA ASP A 49 11.23 -9.98 53.10
C ASP A 49 12.53 -9.79 52.31
N GLU A 50 13.28 -8.74 52.63
CA GLU A 50 14.57 -8.48 51.99
C GLU A 50 15.62 -9.57 52.29
N MET A 51 15.75 -10.00 53.56
CA MET A 51 16.68 -11.08 53.93
C MET A 51 16.32 -12.41 53.25
N LEU A 52 15.03 -12.75 53.18
CA LEU A 52 14.54 -13.96 52.52
C LEU A 52 14.64 -13.85 50.99
N HIS A 53 14.47 -12.66 50.41
CA HIS A 53 14.66 -12.42 49.00
C HIS A 53 16.10 -12.71 48.56
N ILE A 54 17.10 -12.22 49.32
CA ILE A 54 18.51 -12.52 49.06
C ILE A 54 18.77 -14.04 49.12
N CYS A 55 18.16 -14.73 50.09
CA CYS A 55 18.24 -16.20 50.17
C CYS A 55 17.61 -16.90 48.95
N LYS A 56 16.43 -16.44 48.49
CA LYS A 56 15.75 -16.95 47.30
C LYS A 56 16.60 -16.80 46.04
N GLU A 57 17.22 -15.64 45.84
CA GLU A 57 18.09 -15.41 44.68
C GLU A 57 19.35 -16.28 44.71
N LEU A 58 19.92 -16.53 45.88
CA LEU A 58 21.07 -17.42 46.05
C LEU A 58 20.70 -18.89 45.86
N ALA A 59 19.52 -19.32 46.31
CA ALA A 59 19.04 -20.70 46.19
C ALA A 59 18.91 -21.14 44.71
N GLY A 60 18.66 -20.20 43.80
CA GLY A 60 18.54 -20.45 42.35
C GLY A 60 19.88 -20.49 41.59
N ARG A 61 21.03 -20.35 42.26
CA ARG A 61 22.35 -20.20 41.61
C ARG A 61 23.29 -21.35 41.93
N ASP A 62 24.30 -21.54 41.07
CA ASP A 62 25.33 -22.55 41.28
C ASP A 62 26.38 -22.07 42.31
N LEU A 63 26.40 -22.70 43.48
CA LEU A 63 27.30 -22.37 44.59
C LEU A 63 28.64 -23.14 44.56
N LYS A 64 28.85 -24.05 43.60
CA LYS A 64 30.02 -24.95 43.52
C LYS A 64 31.37 -24.24 43.46
N ARG A 65 31.41 -22.95 43.10
CA ARG A 65 32.64 -22.16 42.98
C ARG A 65 32.94 -21.29 44.20
N LEU A 66 32.09 -21.31 45.22
CA LEU A 66 32.33 -20.59 46.47
C LEU A 66 33.44 -21.25 47.31
N THR A 67 34.20 -20.45 48.06
CA THR A 67 35.20 -21.00 48.98
C THR A 67 34.49 -21.62 50.18
N SER A 68 35.17 -22.54 50.90
CA SER A 68 34.62 -23.09 52.15
C SER A 68 34.23 -21.98 53.13
N GLN A 69 35.00 -20.88 53.19
CA GLN A 69 34.72 -19.76 54.07
C GLN A 69 33.43 -19.02 53.67
N GLN A 70 33.15 -18.87 52.37
CA GLN A 70 31.90 -18.26 51.91
C GLN A 70 30.70 -19.19 52.15
N ALA A 71 30.86 -20.50 51.98
CA ALA A 71 29.83 -21.47 52.34
C ALA A 71 29.53 -21.46 53.86
N ASP A 72 30.56 -21.31 54.70
CA ASP A 72 30.38 -21.14 56.15
C ASP A 72 29.65 -19.81 56.49
N ARG A 73 29.95 -18.71 55.78
CA ARG A 73 29.25 -17.42 55.96
C ARG A 73 27.77 -17.51 55.58
N ILE A 74 27.46 -18.12 54.45
CA ILE A 74 26.07 -18.35 54.02
C ILE A 74 25.34 -19.18 55.08
N ARG A 75 25.93 -20.30 55.53
CA ARG A 75 25.32 -21.16 56.53
C ARG A 75 25.08 -20.43 57.85
N ASN A 76 26.02 -19.60 58.29
CA ASN A 76 25.85 -18.81 59.50
C ASN A 76 24.74 -17.77 59.35
N ALA A 77 24.67 -17.08 58.21
CA ALA A 77 23.59 -16.14 57.91
C ALA A 77 22.22 -16.84 57.87
N CYS A 78 22.12 -18.00 57.21
CA CYS A 78 20.91 -18.82 57.19
C CYS A 78 20.52 -19.29 58.60
N LYS A 79 21.46 -19.74 59.43
CA LYS A 79 21.18 -20.14 60.82
C LYS A 79 20.68 -18.98 61.67
N THR A 80 21.27 -17.79 61.52
CA THR A 80 20.81 -16.58 62.20
C THR A 80 19.38 -16.25 61.78
N LEU A 81 19.10 -16.26 60.47
CA LEU A 81 17.76 -15.98 59.94
C LEU A 81 16.73 -17.01 60.40
N GLN A 82 17.07 -18.31 60.35
CA GLN A 82 16.24 -19.40 60.83
C GLN A 82 15.93 -19.25 62.32
N SER A 83 16.92 -18.92 63.14
CA SER A 83 16.72 -18.68 64.58
C SER A 83 15.77 -17.51 64.85
N LEU A 84 15.81 -16.45 64.03
CA LEU A 84 14.89 -15.32 64.16
C LEU A 84 13.46 -15.71 63.75
N VAL A 85 13.33 -16.49 62.67
CA VAL A 85 12.03 -17.04 62.27
C VAL A 85 11.44 -17.94 63.37
N ASP A 86 12.25 -18.82 63.95
CA ASP A 86 11.82 -19.72 65.03
C ASP A 86 11.36 -18.93 66.28
N LYS A 87 12.08 -17.87 66.64
CA LYS A 87 11.69 -16.96 67.75
C LYS A 87 10.34 -16.30 67.50
N VAL A 88 10.09 -15.84 66.27
CA VAL A 88 8.81 -15.23 65.88
C VAL A 88 7.68 -16.26 65.89
N GLN A 89 7.93 -17.47 65.40
CA GLN A 89 6.92 -18.54 65.34
C GLN A 89 6.56 -19.11 66.71
N THR A 90 7.54 -19.21 67.63
CA THR A 90 7.35 -19.79 68.98
C THR A 90 6.88 -18.78 70.02
N PHE A 91 6.82 -17.48 69.69
CA PHE A 91 6.38 -16.42 70.60
C PHE A 91 4.93 -16.64 71.09
N ASP A 92 4.70 -16.50 72.40
CA ASP A 92 3.40 -16.64 73.06
C ASP A 92 3.09 -15.38 73.90
N LEU A 93 1.80 -15.05 74.02
CA LEU A 93 1.27 -13.99 74.87
C LEU A 93 1.23 -14.37 76.36
N ASN A 94 1.33 -15.67 76.70
CA ASN A 94 1.31 -16.19 78.07
C ASN A 94 2.66 -16.07 78.81
N GLN A 95 3.33 -14.93 78.69
CA GLN A 95 4.63 -14.66 79.32
C GLN A 95 4.59 -13.36 80.14
N ASP A 96 5.54 -13.18 81.06
CA ASP A 96 5.67 -11.92 81.80
C ASP A 96 6.12 -10.80 80.85
N LYS A 97 5.32 -9.73 80.75
CA LYS A 97 5.53 -8.57 79.85
C LYS A 97 5.73 -8.92 78.36
N PRO A 98 4.68 -9.43 77.68
CA PRO A 98 4.78 -9.87 76.28
C PRO A 98 5.10 -8.75 75.28
N LEU A 99 4.71 -7.50 75.58
CA LEU A 99 5.01 -6.35 74.72
C LEU A 99 6.52 -6.04 74.69
N ASP A 100 7.19 -6.10 75.85
CA ASP A 100 8.63 -5.85 75.95
C ASP A 100 9.42 -6.95 75.23
N ALA A 101 9.01 -8.22 75.38
CA ALA A 101 9.59 -9.35 74.68
C ALA A 101 9.41 -9.26 73.14
N CYS A 102 8.25 -8.82 72.67
CA CYS A 102 7.99 -8.59 71.25
C CYS A 102 8.92 -7.51 70.68
N ASN A 103 9.02 -6.37 71.35
CA ASN A 103 9.88 -5.26 70.94
C ASN A 103 11.37 -5.65 70.93
N GLN A 104 11.80 -6.49 71.87
CA GLN A 104 13.17 -7.01 71.88
C GLN A 104 13.45 -7.88 70.65
N ILE A 105 12.52 -8.77 70.27
CA ILE A 105 12.67 -9.60 69.07
C ILE A 105 12.71 -8.73 67.81
N ILE A 106 11.87 -7.69 67.73
CA ILE A 106 11.89 -6.73 66.61
C ILE A 106 13.26 -6.06 66.49
N GLN A 107 13.82 -5.57 67.61
CA GLN A 107 15.17 -4.98 67.62
C GLN A 107 16.28 -5.96 67.26
N GLU A 108 16.16 -7.23 67.67
CA GLU A 108 17.09 -8.29 67.28
C GLU A 108 17.04 -8.57 65.77
N ILE A 109 15.85 -8.53 65.16
CA ILE A 109 15.67 -8.69 63.72
C ILE A 109 16.31 -7.52 62.97
N ASP A 110 16.04 -6.29 63.38
CA ASP A 110 16.60 -5.10 62.75
C ASP A 110 18.13 -5.07 62.85
N THR A 111 18.68 -5.45 64.00
CA THR A 111 20.15 -5.51 64.19
C THR A 111 20.79 -6.64 63.40
N ALA A 112 20.08 -7.76 63.20
CA ALA A 112 20.59 -8.90 62.45
C ALA A 112 20.57 -8.67 60.93
N TYR A 113 19.75 -7.74 60.42
CA TYR A 113 19.64 -7.42 59.00
C TYR A 113 21.01 -7.14 58.37
N ASP A 114 21.78 -6.21 58.94
CA ASP A 114 23.09 -5.81 58.39
C ASP A 114 24.06 -7.00 58.33
N SER A 115 24.09 -7.80 59.39
CA SER A 115 24.95 -8.98 59.50
C SER A 115 24.57 -10.07 58.49
N VAL A 116 23.27 -10.32 58.29
CA VAL A 116 22.77 -11.29 57.31
C VAL A 116 23.05 -10.81 55.88
N ALA A 117 22.76 -9.54 55.59
CA ALA A 117 22.99 -8.95 54.28
C ALA A 117 24.48 -8.97 53.89
N GLU A 118 25.39 -8.51 54.76
CA GLU A 118 26.83 -8.49 54.48
C GLU A 118 27.40 -9.88 54.16
N ASN A 119 26.91 -10.91 54.84
CA ASN A 119 27.37 -12.29 54.64
C ASN A 119 26.83 -12.94 53.35
N LEU A 120 25.75 -12.42 52.78
CA LEU A 120 25.09 -12.98 51.59
C LEU A 120 25.34 -12.16 50.31
N LEU A 121 25.58 -10.85 50.41
CA LEU A 121 25.74 -9.95 49.26
C LEU A 121 26.96 -10.28 48.39
N LEU A 122 28.11 -10.57 49.00
CA LEU A 122 29.33 -10.91 48.23
C LEU A 122 29.19 -12.24 47.46
N PRO A 123 28.71 -13.35 48.08
CA PRO A 123 28.34 -14.55 47.33
C PRO A 123 27.32 -14.30 46.21
N LEU A 124 26.34 -13.43 46.45
CA LEU A 124 25.34 -13.06 45.45
C LEU A 124 25.99 -12.33 44.25
N ALA A 125 26.82 -11.31 44.49
CA ALA A 125 27.50 -10.59 43.41
C ALA A 125 28.46 -11.50 42.61
N PHE A 126 29.17 -12.40 43.31
CA PHE A 126 30.11 -13.33 42.67
C PHE A 126 29.41 -14.42 41.85
N THR A 127 28.24 -14.88 42.27
CA THR A 127 27.45 -15.85 41.50
C THR A 127 26.72 -15.19 40.32
N ALA A 128 26.28 -13.92 40.46
CA ALA A 128 25.65 -13.15 39.37
C ALA A 128 26.62 -12.91 38.20
N THR A 129 27.86 -12.52 38.51
CA THR A 129 28.89 -12.25 37.51
C THR A 129 29.31 -13.50 36.75
N GLN A 130 29.26 -14.67 37.39
CA GLN A 130 29.56 -15.95 36.74
C GLN A 130 28.43 -16.50 35.86
N ALA A 131 27.17 -16.19 36.19
CA ALA A 131 26.02 -16.57 35.37
C ALA A 131 25.95 -15.78 34.05
N THR A 132 26.63 -14.62 33.97
CA THR A 132 26.58 -13.73 32.81
C THR A 132 27.76 -14.00 31.87
N ASP A 133 27.61 -14.91 30.92
CA ASP A 133 28.62 -15.14 29.88
C ASP A 133 28.56 -14.05 28.78
N PHE A 134 29.21 -12.93 29.06
CA PHE A 134 29.33 -11.81 28.13
C PHE A 134 29.93 -12.21 26.77
N THR A 135 30.80 -13.22 26.73
CA THR A 135 31.46 -13.64 25.49
C THR A 135 30.49 -14.37 24.56
N LYS A 136 29.56 -15.14 25.11
CA LYS A 136 28.49 -15.78 24.34
C LYS A 136 27.52 -14.75 23.76
N ILE A 137 27.10 -13.78 24.57
CA ILE A 137 26.18 -12.72 24.16
C ILE A 137 26.80 -11.84 23.06
N GLU A 138 28.07 -11.47 23.17
CA GLU A 138 28.76 -10.68 22.14
C GLU A 138 28.86 -11.44 20.81
N ARG A 139 29.14 -12.75 20.86
CA ARG A 139 29.19 -13.60 19.66
C ARG A 139 27.83 -13.73 19.00
N GLU A 140 26.77 -13.91 19.78
CA GLU A 140 25.39 -14.00 19.28
C GLU A 140 24.92 -12.67 18.68
N ALA A 141 25.24 -11.54 19.32
CA ALA A 141 24.92 -10.21 18.80
C ALA A 141 25.64 -9.91 17.47
N LYS A 142 26.92 -10.27 17.34
CA LYS A 142 27.67 -10.13 16.07
C LYS A 142 27.10 -11.03 14.97
N GLY A 143 26.71 -12.25 15.29
CA GLY A 143 26.06 -13.17 14.35
C GLY A 143 24.70 -12.67 13.86
N PHE A 144 23.88 -12.12 14.77
CA PHE A 144 22.62 -11.48 14.42
C PHE A 144 22.81 -10.26 13.53
N HIS A 145 23.79 -9.41 13.83
CA HIS A 145 24.06 -8.22 13.03
C HIS A 145 24.51 -8.57 11.60
N ALA A 146 25.38 -9.56 11.43
CA ALA A 146 25.79 -10.04 10.11
C ALA A 146 24.62 -10.62 9.31
N THR A 147 23.74 -11.39 9.98
CA THR A 147 22.54 -11.97 9.36
C THR A 147 21.55 -10.89 8.94
N MET A 148 21.28 -9.89 9.81
CA MET A 148 20.44 -8.74 9.47
C MET A 148 20.98 -7.96 8.28
N LYS A 149 22.31 -7.74 8.23
CA LYS A 149 22.93 -7.02 7.12
C LYS A 149 22.75 -7.77 5.80
N SER A 150 23.01 -9.08 5.78
CA SER A 150 22.81 -9.92 4.59
C SER A 150 21.35 -9.92 4.13
N GLN A 151 20.40 -10.08 5.06
CA GLN A 151 18.97 -10.05 4.74
C GLN A 151 18.52 -8.69 4.20
N SER A 152 19.06 -7.60 4.75
CA SER A 152 18.78 -6.24 4.25
C SER A 152 19.30 -6.03 2.83
N GLU A 153 20.51 -6.50 2.53
CA GLU A 153 21.07 -6.44 1.17
C GLU A 153 20.26 -7.28 0.16
N ASP A 154 19.81 -8.47 0.56
CA ASP A 154 18.98 -9.33 -0.29
C ASP A 154 17.55 -8.80 -0.46
N MET A 155 16.99 -8.18 0.59
CA MET A 155 15.72 -7.45 0.51
C MET A 155 15.83 -6.27 -0.45
N GLN A 156 16.92 -5.49 -0.39
CA GLN A 156 17.16 -4.38 -1.29
C GLN A 156 17.28 -4.83 -2.76
N LYS A 157 17.98 -5.95 -3.01
CA LYS A 157 18.05 -6.56 -4.35
C LYS A 157 16.67 -7.01 -4.84
N SER A 158 15.89 -7.66 -3.99
CA SER A 158 14.54 -8.12 -4.31
C SER A 158 13.60 -6.95 -4.59
N LEU A 159 13.66 -5.88 -3.80
CA LEU A 159 12.92 -4.64 -4.03
C LEU A 159 13.26 -4.00 -5.38
N ASN A 160 14.56 -3.90 -5.70
CA ASN A 160 15.00 -3.35 -6.98
C ASN A 160 14.54 -4.22 -8.16
N LYS A 161 14.59 -5.55 -8.02
CA LYS A 161 14.09 -6.49 -9.02
C LYS A 161 12.58 -6.36 -9.23
N VAL A 162 11.80 -6.36 -8.16
CA VAL A 162 10.33 -6.20 -8.21
C VAL A 162 9.96 -4.84 -8.80
N LYS A 163 10.66 -3.76 -8.43
CA LYS A 163 10.45 -2.43 -9.02
C LYS A 163 10.68 -2.44 -10.53
N HIS A 164 11.74 -3.11 -10.99
CA HIS A 164 12.05 -3.22 -12.42
C HIS A 164 11.01 -4.05 -13.17
N GLU A 165 10.65 -5.22 -12.64
CA GLU A 165 9.62 -6.09 -13.22
C GLU A 165 8.24 -5.41 -13.26
N ALA A 166 7.87 -4.68 -12.20
CA ALA A 166 6.62 -3.91 -12.16
C ALA A 166 6.61 -2.75 -13.17
N ALA A 167 7.75 -2.05 -13.35
CA ALA A 167 7.87 -1.01 -14.36
C ALA A 167 7.73 -1.59 -15.78
N GLN A 168 8.37 -2.73 -16.06
CA GLN A 168 8.22 -3.42 -17.34
C GLN A 168 6.79 -3.91 -17.59
N ALA A 169 6.14 -4.50 -16.58
CA ALA A 169 4.76 -4.95 -16.69
C ALA A 169 3.79 -3.80 -16.91
N LEU A 170 3.95 -2.68 -16.19
CA LEU A 170 3.14 -1.48 -16.38
C LEU A 170 3.30 -0.90 -17.79
N GLU A 171 4.52 -0.89 -18.32
CA GLU A 171 4.80 -0.42 -19.68
C GLU A 171 4.16 -1.33 -20.73
N ALA A 172 4.28 -2.65 -20.57
CA ALA A 172 3.64 -3.63 -21.46
C ALA A 172 2.11 -3.52 -21.44
N VAL A 173 1.50 -3.26 -20.28
CA VAL A 173 0.05 -3.04 -20.15
C VAL A 173 -0.36 -1.74 -20.84
N LYS A 174 0.40 -0.66 -20.70
CA LYS A 174 0.13 0.60 -21.40
C LYS A 174 0.24 0.44 -22.92
N GLU A 175 1.26 -0.28 -23.39
CA GLU A 175 1.47 -0.58 -24.81
C GLU A 175 0.31 -1.41 -25.37
N GLN A 176 -0.08 -2.49 -24.70
CA GLN A 176 -1.23 -3.32 -25.12
C GLN A 176 -2.55 -2.56 -25.08
N ALA A 177 -2.77 -1.70 -24.07
CA ALA A 177 -3.97 -0.88 -23.99
C ALA A 177 -4.03 0.16 -25.12
N ALA A 178 -2.90 0.78 -25.47
CA ALA A 178 -2.79 1.70 -26.60
C ALA A 178 -3.04 0.97 -27.93
N GLU A 179 -2.45 -0.22 -28.13
CA GLU A 179 -2.62 -1.04 -29.34
C GLU A 179 -4.08 -1.52 -29.49
N ALA A 180 -4.69 -2.03 -28.41
CA ALA A 180 -6.08 -2.48 -28.41
C ALA A 180 -7.07 -1.35 -28.66
N GLY A 181 -6.84 -0.17 -28.06
CA GLY A 181 -7.67 1.02 -28.26
C GLY A 181 -7.58 1.56 -29.70
N VAL A 182 -6.37 1.62 -30.26
CA VAL A 182 -6.14 2.07 -31.64
C VAL A 182 -6.72 1.09 -32.66
N SER A 183 -6.52 -0.22 -32.46
CA SER A 183 -7.08 -1.24 -33.36
C SER A 183 -8.61 -1.25 -33.35
N THR A 184 -9.23 -1.11 -32.18
CA THR A 184 -10.70 -1.06 -32.08
C THR A 184 -11.25 0.20 -32.75
N SER A 185 -10.61 1.34 -32.55
CA SER A 185 -10.98 2.61 -33.20
C SER A 185 -10.86 2.53 -34.73
N ALA A 186 -9.79 1.90 -35.24
CA ALA A 186 -9.60 1.70 -36.68
C ALA A 186 -10.74 0.88 -37.29
N VAL A 187 -11.18 -0.19 -36.63
CA VAL A 187 -12.31 -1.02 -37.07
C VAL A 187 -13.62 -0.22 -37.06
N ILE A 188 -13.87 0.60 -36.04
CA ILE A 188 -15.07 1.45 -35.98
C ILE A 188 -15.09 2.45 -37.15
N PHE A 189 -13.97 3.10 -37.46
CA PHE A 189 -13.90 4.03 -38.59
C PHE A 189 -14.04 3.33 -39.94
N GLU A 190 -13.54 2.10 -40.07
CA GLU A 190 -13.72 1.29 -41.28
C GLU A 190 -15.19 0.89 -41.50
N GLN A 191 -15.88 0.50 -40.43
CA GLN A 191 -17.33 0.23 -40.47
C GLN A 191 -18.13 1.50 -40.83
N ALA A 192 -17.80 2.64 -40.22
CA ALA A 192 -18.42 3.92 -40.56
C ALA A 192 -18.17 4.30 -42.03
N CYS A 193 -16.96 4.10 -42.53
CA CYS A 193 -16.61 4.30 -43.94
C CYS A 193 -17.48 3.44 -44.87
N ALA A 194 -17.64 2.14 -44.55
CA ALA A 194 -18.49 1.25 -45.34
C ALA A 194 -19.96 1.70 -45.36
N SER A 195 -20.51 2.14 -44.23
CA SER A 195 -21.87 2.68 -44.14
C SER A 195 -22.05 3.94 -44.98
N HIS A 196 -21.14 4.91 -44.86
CA HIS A 196 -21.17 6.14 -45.66
C HIS A 196 -20.99 5.86 -47.16
N LYS A 197 -20.19 4.85 -47.54
CA LYS A 197 -20.04 4.40 -48.93
C LYS A 197 -21.36 3.86 -49.49
N GLU A 198 -22.08 3.04 -48.72
CA GLU A 198 -23.37 2.48 -49.12
C GLU A 198 -24.41 3.60 -49.27
N ASN A 199 -24.48 4.51 -48.29
CA ASN A 199 -25.40 5.64 -48.32
C ASN A 199 -25.10 6.60 -49.47
N ALA A 200 -23.82 6.87 -49.75
CA ALA A 200 -23.42 7.62 -50.95
C ALA A 200 -23.95 6.93 -52.23
N GLY A 201 -23.85 5.61 -52.33
CA GLY A 201 -24.41 4.86 -53.45
C GLY A 201 -25.93 5.07 -53.61
N LYS A 202 -26.67 4.99 -52.50
CA LYS A 202 -28.13 5.25 -52.49
C LYS A 202 -28.46 6.67 -52.93
N TRP A 203 -27.74 7.67 -52.43
CA TRP A 203 -27.93 9.08 -52.82
C TRP A 203 -27.54 9.36 -54.27
N PHE A 204 -26.54 8.66 -54.81
CA PHE A 204 -26.19 8.75 -56.23
C PHE A 204 -27.34 8.25 -57.10
N ILE A 205 -27.88 7.06 -56.80
CA ILE A 205 -29.03 6.49 -57.50
C ILE A 205 -30.25 7.44 -57.38
N ALA A 206 -30.50 7.98 -56.19
CA ALA A 206 -31.58 8.96 -55.98
C ALA A 206 -31.37 10.22 -56.84
N THR A 207 -30.15 10.74 -56.93
CA THR A 207 -29.82 11.91 -57.77
C THR A 207 -30.11 11.62 -59.23
N VAL A 208 -29.68 10.45 -59.74
CA VAL A 208 -29.93 10.03 -61.12
C VAL A 208 -31.43 9.87 -61.39
N ALA A 209 -32.18 9.30 -60.44
CA ALA A 209 -33.63 9.13 -60.56
C ALA A 209 -34.39 10.47 -60.60
N VAL A 210 -34.03 11.41 -59.71
CA VAL A 210 -34.65 12.76 -59.69
C VAL A 210 -34.27 13.54 -60.94
N LEU A 211 -33.04 13.41 -61.44
CA LEU A 211 -32.61 14.02 -62.70
C LEU A 211 -33.39 13.46 -63.90
N ALA A 212 -33.56 12.14 -63.98
CA ALA A 212 -34.37 11.50 -65.01
C ALA A 212 -35.84 11.96 -64.94
N MET A 213 -36.41 12.05 -63.74
CA MET A 213 -37.75 12.58 -63.52
C MET A 213 -37.86 14.05 -63.96
N THR A 214 -36.83 14.86 -63.72
CA THR A 214 -36.77 16.26 -64.15
C THR A 214 -36.77 16.37 -65.68
N LEU A 215 -35.99 15.52 -66.37
CA LEU A 215 -35.96 15.46 -67.83
C LEU A 215 -37.29 14.98 -68.42
N LEU A 216 -37.93 13.99 -67.80
CA LEU A 216 -39.26 13.51 -68.23
C LEU A 216 -40.33 14.58 -68.02
N ALA A 217 -40.34 15.25 -66.87
CA ALA A 217 -41.25 16.34 -66.58
C ALA A 217 -41.05 17.51 -67.55
N SER A 218 -39.80 17.91 -67.80
CA SER A 218 -39.46 18.94 -68.78
C SER A 218 -39.96 18.58 -70.19
N SER A 219 -39.68 17.34 -70.63
CA SER A 219 -40.12 16.83 -71.94
C SER A 219 -41.65 16.78 -72.05
N GLY A 220 -42.34 16.30 -71.02
CA GLY A 220 -43.81 16.28 -70.96
C GLY A 220 -44.43 17.67 -71.00
N LEU A 221 -43.87 18.63 -70.26
CA LEU A 221 -44.30 20.03 -70.27
C LEU A 221 -44.06 20.71 -71.64
N LEU A 222 -43.04 20.28 -72.40
CA LEU A 222 -42.82 20.72 -73.78
C LEU A 222 -43.88 20.15 -74.72
N VAL A 223 -44.16 18.84 -74.65
CA VAL A 223 -45.20 18.20 -75.47
C VAL A 223 -46.57 18.81 -75.21
N ILE A 224 -46.95 19.03 -73.94
CA ILE A 224 -48.22 19.70 -73.58
C ILE A 224 -48.27 21.11 -74.18
N SER A 225 -47.15 21.82 -74.24
CA SER A 225 -47.08 23.15 -74.83
C SER A 225 -47.35 23.18 -76.34
N PHE A 226 -47.17 22.05 -77.06
CA PHE A 226 -47.52 21.94 -78.48
C PHE A 226 -49.02 21.69 -78.71
N TYR A 227 -49.71 21.05 -77.77
CA TYR A 227 -51.14 20.74 -77.89
C TYR A 227 -52.04 21.80 -77.23
N TYR A 228 -51.54 22.49 -76.20
CA TYR A 228 -52.29 23.48 -75.44
C TYR A 228 -51.66 24.86 -75.57
N THR A 229 -52.38 25.77 -76.23
CA THR A 229 -52.03 27.19 -76.29
C THR A 229 -53.06 28.00 -75.49
N PRO A 230 -52.65 28.67 -74.40
CA PRO A 230 -53.58 29.47 -73.60
C PRO A 230 -54.18 30.60 -74.43
N THR A 231 -55.49 30.82 -74.30
CA THR A 231 -56.23 31.80 -75.12
C THR A 231 -56.29 33.18 -74.47
N THR A 232 -56.08 33.24 -73.15
CA THR A 232 -56.12 34.49 -72.36
C THR A 232 -54.81 34.76 -71.64
N VAL A 233 -54.49 36.05 -71.41
CA VAL A 233 -53.26 36.48 -70.73
C VAL A 233 -53.15 35.93 -69.29
N PRO A 234 -54.20 35.95 -68.44
CA PRO A 234 -54.10 35.42 -67.08
C PRO A 234 -53.82 33.91 -67.04
N GLU A 235 -54.42 33.16 -67.97
CA GLU A 235 -54.24 31.71 -68.11
C GLU A 235 -52.80 31.36 -68.55
N ALA A 236 -52.23 32.16 -69.47
CA ALA A 236 -50.84 32.01 -69.88
C ALA A 236 -49.86 32.24 -68.72
N ILE A 237 -50.12 33.25 -67.87
CA ILE A 237 -49.30 33.53 -66.68
C ILE A 237 -49.37 32.36 -65.70
N GLN A 238 -50.57 31.87 -65.38
CA GLN A 238 -50.74 30.73 -64.47
C GLN A 238 -50.01 29.48 -65.00
N PHE A 239 -50.10 29.21 -66.30
CA PHE A 239 -49.44 28.07 -66.93
C PHE A 239 -47.91 28.16 -66.85
N VAL A 240 -47.33 29.33 -67.11
CA VAL A 240 -45.88 29.55 -67.00
C VAL A 240 -45.40 29.45 -65.55
N VAL A 241 -46.13 30.05 -64.60
CA VAL A 241 -45.79 29.99 -63.17
C VAL A 241 -45.85 28.55 -62.65
N ALA A 242 -46.87 27.78 -63.03
CA ALA A 242 -46.96 26.37 -62.64
C ALA A 242 -45.78 25.53 -63.20
N LYS A 243 -45.38 25.76 -64.46
CA LYS A 243 -44.19 25.10 -65.05
C LYS A 243 -42.91 25.46 -64.31
N LEU A 244 -42.70 26.74 -64.06
CA LEU A 244 -41.53 27.22 -63.32
C LEU A 244 -41.50 26.65 -61.91
N PHE A 245 -42.64 26.56 -61.23
CA PHE A 245 -42.71 25.96 -59.90
C PHE A 245 -42.30 24.48 -59.92
N VAL A 246 -42.89 23.67 -60.81
CA VAL A 246 -42.56 22.24 -60.94
C VAL A 246 -41.08 22.03 -61.27
N LEU A 247 -40.54 22.77 -62.26
CA LEU A 247 -39.13 22.66 -62.64
C LEU A 247 -38.19 23.16 -61.54
N SER A 248 -38.55 24.21 -60.80
CA SER A 248 -37.75 24.74 -59.70
C SER A 248 -37.69 23.75 -58.54
N THR A 249 -38.81 23.15 -58.14
CA THR A 249 -38.86 22.13 -57.08
C THR A 249 -38.04 20.91 -57.44
N LEU A 250 -38.15 20.41 -58.67
CA LEU A 250 -37.37 19.27 -59.15
C LEU A 250 -35.87 19.58 -59.23
N SER A 251 -35.51 20.77 -59.73
CA SER A 251 -34.11 21.23 -59.79
C SER A 251 -33.51 21.38 -58.39
N TYR A 252 -34.27 21.88 -57.42
CA TYR A 252 -33.85 21.93 -56.01
C TYR A 252 -33.65 20.52 -55.45
N GLY A 253 -34.52 19.56 -55.79
CA GLY A 253 -34.36 18.15 -55.43
C GLY A 253 -33.04 17.55 -55.93
N VAL A 254 -32.65 17.83 -57.18
CA VAL A 254 -31.35 17.39 -57.73
C VAL A 254 -30.20 18.00 -56.92
N PHE A 255 -30.25 19.30 -56.63
CA PHE A 255 -29.21 19.97 -55.82
C PHE A 255 -29.11 19.38 -54.41
N TRP A 256 -30.24 19.11 -53.77
CA TRP A 256 -30.30 18.49 -52.44
C TRP A 256 -29.67 17.09 -52.43
N CYS A 257 -30.06 16.22 -53.37
CA CYS A 257 -29.50 14.88 -53.48
C CYS A 257 -28.00 14.91 -53.80
N ALA A 258 -27.56 15.82 -54.68
CA ALA A 258 -26.15 16.00 -54.99
C ALA A 258 -25.33 16.50 -53.79
N LYS A 259 -25.89 17.42 -52.99
CA LYS A 259 -25.26 17.89 -51.75
C LYS A 259 -25.10 16.76 -50.75
N GLN A 260 -26.15 15.95 -50.55
CA GLN A 260 -26.09 14.82 -49.62
C GLN A 260 -25.09 13.75 -50.10
N TYR A 261 -25.06 13.43 -51.39
CA TYR A 261 -24.05 12.54 -51.97
C TYR A 261 -22.61 13.00 -51.67
N LYS A 262 -22.33 14.31 -51.87
CA LYS A 262 -21.01 14.88 -51.57
C LYS A 262 -20.67 14.77 -50.08
N ALA A 263 -21.62 15.04 -49.19
CA ALA A 263 -21.42 14.93 -47.74
C ALA A 263 -21.09 13.49 -47.30
N GLU A 264 -21.82 12.49 -47.81
CA GLU A 264 -21.52 11.08 -47.52
C GLU A 264 -20.14 10.66 -48.06
N ARG A 265 -19.74 11.15 -49.24
CA ARG A 265 -18.41 10.88 -49.82
C ARG A 265 -17.27 11.58 -49.07
N HIS A 266 -17.50 12.80 -48.58
CA HIS A 266 -16.59 13.47 -47.66
C HIS A 266 -16.38 12.61 -46.40
N ASN A 267 -17.47 12.24 -45.72
CA ASN A 267 -17.42 11.44 -44.49
C ASN A 267 -16.77 10.07 -44.70
N GLN A 268 -17.05 9.43 -45.82
CA GLN A 268 -16.37 8.19 -46.21
C GLN A 268 -14.85 8.41 -46.30
N THR A 269 -14.41 9.42 -47.04
CA THR A 269 -12.99 9.70 -47.28
C THR A 269 -12.25 10.04 -45.99
N VAL A 270 -12.87 10.87 -45.13
CA VAL A 270 -12.32 11.21 -43.81
C VAL A 270 -12.17 9.94 -42.97
N ASN A 271 -13.24 9.15 -42.81
CA ASN A 271 -13.18 7.94 -41.99
C ASN A 271 -12.22 6.88 -42.54
N GLN A 272 -12.09 6.76 -43.86
CA GLN A 272 -11.08 5.90 -44.49
C GLN A 272 -9.66 6.35 -44.11
N HIS A 273 -9.35 7.64 -44.24
CA HIS A 273 -8.05 8.18 -43.83
C HIS A 273 -7.77 7.95 -42.34
N ARG A 274 -8.78 8.12 -41.47
CA ARG A 274 -8.66 7.83 -40.04
C ARG A 274 -8.30 6.36 -39.78
N ALA A 275 -9.01 5.44 -40.44
CA ALA A 275 -8.73 4.02 -40.32
C ALA A 275 -7.33 3.66 -40.82
N ASP A 276 -6.92 4.20 -41.98
CA ASP A 276 -5.62 3.93 -42.58
C ASP A 276 -4.46 4.52 -41.75
N ALA A 277 -4.64 5.70 -41.16
CA ALA A 277 -3.66 6.31 -40.25
C ALA A 277 -3.45 5.46 -38.99
N LEU A 278 -4.54 4.96 -38.39
CA LEU A 278 -4.48 4.10 -37.20
C LEU A 278 -3.92 2.69 -37.50
N LYS A 279 -4.24 2.11 -38.66
CA LYS A 279 -3.65 0.85 -39.13
C LYS A 279 -2.14 0.99 -39.39
N THR A 280 -1.75 2.09 -40.02
CA THR A 280 -0.34 2.40 -40.28
C THR A 280 0.43 2.62 -38.98
N PHE A 281 -0.16 3.34 -38.02
CA PHE A 281 0.39 3.48 -36.67
C PHE A 281 0.66 2.12 -36.03
N ARG A 282 -0.34 1.23 -36.06
CA ARG A 282 -0.20 -0.12 -35.51
C ARG A 282 0.97 -0.87 -36.14
N ALA A 283 1.07 -0.87 -37.47
CA ALA A 283 2.16 -1.52 -38.19
C ALA A 283 3.54 -0.93 -37.82
N PHE A 284 3.64 0.37 -37.56
CA PHE A 284 4.88 1.01 -37.11
C PHE A 284 5.24 0.68 -35.66
N VAL A 285 4.27 0.58 -34.76
CA VAL A 285 4.50 0.20 -33.36
C VAL A 285 4.92 -1.27 -33.25
N GLU A 286 4.26 -2.15 -34.01
CA GLU A 286 4.63 -3.57 -34.09
C GLU A 286 6.03 -3.77 -34.70
N GLY A 287 6.42 -2.92 -35.67
CA GLY A 287 7.69 -3.03 -36.38
C GLY A 287 8.90 -2.31 -35.74
N SER A 288 8.68 -1.45 -34.74
CA SER A 288 9.74 -0.67 -34.09
C SER A 288 9.96 -1.12 -32.64
N THR A 289 11.21 -1.32 -32.23
CA THR A 289 11.58 -1.61 -30.83
C THR A 289 11.94 -0.37 -30.01
N ASP A 290 11.98 0.82 -30.65
CA ASP A 290 12.37 2.07 -30.00
C ASP A 290 11.15 2.83 -29.47
N THR A 291 11.11 3.05 -28.15
CA THR A 291 10.06 3.78 -27.43
C THR A 291 9.93 5.23 -27.89
N GLN A 292 11.04 5.92 -28.21
CA GLN A 292 10.98 7.33 -28.66
C GLN A 292 10.32 7.44 -30.04
N ILE A 293 10.59 6.49 -30.92
CA ILE A 293 9.98 6.42 -32.25
C ILE A 293 8.48 6.12 -32.13
N ARG A 294 8.10 5.21 -31.23
CA ARG A 294 6.68 4.88 -30.96
C ARG A 294 5.88 6.07 -30.45
N ASP A 295 6.43 6.83 -29.49
CA ASP A 295 5.76 8.01 -28.94
C ASP A 295 5.58 9.13 -29.97
N ALA A 296 6.62 9.39 -30.79
CA ALA A 296 6.54 10.37 -31.86
C ALA A 296 5.49 9.98 -32.93
N ILE A 297 5.46 8.70 -33.30
CA ILE A 297 4.49 8.17 -34.27
C ILE A 297 3.07 8.17 -33.69
N LEU A 298 2.90 7.95 -32.38
CA LEU A 298 1.59 8.03 -31.71
C LEU A 298 1.00 9.43 -31.80
N VAL A 299 1.80 10.46 -31.50
CA VAL A 299 1.35 11.86 -31.60
C VAL A 299 0.97 12.20 -33.04
N GLN A 300 1.80 11.81 -34.01
CA GLN A 300 1.55 12.07 -35.42
C GLN A 300 0.30 11.33 -35.93
N ALA A 301 0.10 10.08 -35.52
CA ALA A 301 -1.07 9.29 -35.88
C ALA A 301 -2.35 9.82 -35.24
N ALA A 302 -2.30 10.23 -33.96
CA ALA A 302 -3.42 10.87 -33.28
C ALA A 302 -3.81 12.19 -33.99
N GLN A 303 -2.83 13.00 -34.37
CA GLN A 303 -3.07 14.20 -35.17
C GLN A 303 -3.71 13.85 -36.53
N ALA A 304 -3.18 12.86 -37.24
CA ALA A 304 -3.72 12.44 -38.55
C ALA A 304 -5.13 11.82 -38.46
N ALA A 305 -5.47 11.14 -37.36
CA ALA A 305 -6.76 10.51 -37.16
C ALA A 305 -7.83 11.49 -36.64
N PHE A 306 -7.47 12.47 -35.82
CA PHE A 306 -8.47 13.31 -35.14
C PHE A 306 -8.55 14.75 -35.63
N ILE A 307 -7.56 15.27 -36.36
CA ILE A 307 -7.64 16.59 -36.98
C ILE A 307 -8.50 16.53 -38.24
N GLY A 308 -9.50 17.42 -38.32
CA GLY A 308 -10.34 17.57 -39.50
C GLY A 308 -9.52 18.01 -40.72
N ARG A 309 -9.60 17.25 -41.81
CA ARG A 309 -8.93 17.56 -43.08
C ARG A 309 -9.95 17.95 -44.15
N PRO A 310 -9.70 19.02 -44.92
CA PRO A 310 -10.53 19.32 -46.07
C PRO A 310 -10.38 18.20 -47.11
N THR A 311 -11.48 17.76 -47.70
CA THR A 311 -11.49 16.79 -48.80
C THR A 311 -11.91 17.47 -50.10
N GLY A 312 -11.62 16.84 -51.24
CA GLY A 312 -12.09 17.35 -52.55
C GLY A 312 -13.61 17.37 -52.73
N TYR A 313 -14.38 16.94 -51.72
CA TYR A 313 -15.84 17.05 -51.67
C TYR A 313 -16.33 18.29 -50.90
N ASP A 314 -15.43 19.05 -50.27
CA ASP A 314 -15.75 20.34 -49.67
C ASP A 314 -15.94 21.39 -50.76
N GLY A 315 -17.02 22.16 -50.65
CA GLY A 315 -17.22 23.33 -51.51
C GLY A 315 -16.24 24.45 -51.16
N PRO A 316 -16.09 25.48 -52.03
CA PRO A 316 -15.29 26.66 -51.72
C PRO A 316 -15.73 27.40 -50.45
N ASP A 317 -16.99 27.19 -50.01
CA ASP A 317 -17.58 27.74 -48.78
C ASP A 317 -17.69 26.70 -47.64
N GLY A 318 -16.97 25.59 -47.73
CA GLY A 318 -16.86 24.67 -46.60
C GLY A 318 -16.14 25.39 -45.47
N ASP A 319 -16.88 25.84 -44.45
CA ASP A 319 -16.33 26.31 -43.18
C ASP A 319 -15.22 25.37 -42.79
N SER A 320 -13.97 25.79 -43.00
CA SER A 320 -12.83 25.09 -42.43
C SER A 320 -13.09 25.17 -40.94
N PRO A 321 -13.37 24.05 -40.24
CA PRO A 321 -13.42 24.11 -38.80
C PRO A 321 -12.00 24.51 -38.42
N THR A 322 -11.84 25.77 -38.03
CA THR A 322 -10.63 26.24 -37.37
C THR A 322 -10.66 25.53 -36.04
N ILE A 323 -10.18 24.29 -36.02
CA ILE A 323 -10.02 23.50 -34.80
C ILE A 323 -8.86 24.17 -34.08
N VAL A 324 -9.21 25.03 -33.14
CA VAL A 324 -8.28 25.53 -32.12
C VAL A 324 -7.60 24.29 -31.51
N PRO A 325 -6.28 24.13 -31.62
CA PRO A 325 -5.61 22.97 -31.07
C PRO A 325 -5.75 22.98 -29.55
N ILE A 326 -6.60 22.12 -29.01
CA ILE A 326 -6.82 21.92 -27.56
C ILE A 326 -5.58 21.30 -26.87
N LEU A 327 -4.47 21.08 -27.60
CA LEU A 327 -3.22 20.55 -27.06
C LEU A 327 -2.28 21.62 -26.46
N GLU A 328 -2.54 22.92 -26.64
CA GLU A 328 -1.66 23.99 -26.16
C GLU A 328 -1.80 24.40 -24.67
N PRO A 329 -2.94 24.21 -23.96
CA PRO A 329 -3.02 24.54 -22.53
C PRO A 329 -2.53 23.42 -21.58
N LEU A 330 -2.36 22.17 -22.03
CA LEU A 330 -1.97 21.08 -21.13
C LEU A 330 -0.45 20.98 -20.91
N THR A 331 0.37 21.32 -21.89
CA THR A 331 1.83 21.37 -21.76
C THR A 331 2.31 22.61 -21.00
N ARG A 332 1.54 23.71 -21.01
CA ARG A 332 1.95 24.97 -20.34
C ARG A 332 1.78 24.96 -18.83
N THR A 333 0.91 24.10 -18.29
CA THR A 333 0.64 24.03 -16.85
C THR A 333 1.64 23.14 -16.10
N VAL A 334 2.30 22.20 -16.78
CA VAL A 334 3.28 21.30 -16.15
C VAL A 334 4.67 21.94 -16.02
N THR A 335 5.02 22.91 -16.86
CA THR A 335 6.38 23.51 -16.86
C THR A 335 6.53 24.71 -15.91
N LYS A 336 5.47 25.17 -15.21
CA LYS A 336 5.52 26.44 -14.45
C LYS A 336 5.64 26.34 -12.92
N GLU A 337 5.72 25.15 -12.33
CA GLU A 337 5.89 25.03 -10.86
C GLU A 337 7.07 24.13 -10.46
N ILE A 338 8.29 24.57 -10.75
CA ILE A 338 9.45 24.32 -9.88
C ILE A 338 10.27 25.62 -9.82
N PRO A 339 10.02 26.54 -8.86
CA PRO A 339 10.97 27.59 -8.57
C PRO A 339 12.13 26.98 -7.78
N ALA A 340 13.31 26.95 -8.40
CA ALA A 340 14.57 26.77 -7.71
C ALA A 340 14.83 28.02 -6.84
N HIS A 341 14.91 27.85 -5.53
CA HIS A 341 15.54 28.81 -4.64
C HIS A 341 16.54 28.08 -3.73
N SER A 342 17.81 28.32 -4.05
CA SER A 342 18.93 28.69 -3.16
C SER A 342 18.81 28.39 -1.68
#